data_AF-A0A7S3I263-F1
#
_entry.id   AF-A0A7S3I263-F1
#
_cell.length_a   1.000
_cell.length_b   1.000
_cell.length_c   1.000
_cell.angle_alpha   90.00
_cell.angle_beta   90.00
_cell.angle_gamma   90.00
#
_symmetry.space_group_name_H-M   'P 1'
#
loop_
_entity.id
_entity.type
_entity.pdbx_description
1 polymer ?
#
loop_
_entity_poly.entity_id
_entity_poly.type
_entity_poly.pdbx_seq_one_letter_code
_entity_poly.pdbx_strand_id
1 'polypeptide(L)'
;MFHTGIPLGLVLNIAVATAGWYTGSLYLRVKDLSPTYVESLYELGYVTMGVASIYLISFLVLISGIGCIMIYFIVFSNISASLAESVYEPGTENVLTDRTIYVVLLAFLMLPLCMKKMLAEMKIVSVMLFLAIAIFIFLFLVQLITLGSIENHDQ
;
A
#
# COMPACT_ATOMS: atom_id res chain seq x y z
N MET A 1 0.91 16.68 1.64
CA MET A 1 0.55 17.06 3.01
C MET A 1 0.56 18.57 3.27
N PHE A 2 1.14 19.42 2.40
CA PHE A 2 1.10 20.88 2.58
C PHE A 2 -0.15 21.59 2.03
N HIS A 3 -0.95 20.96 1.15
CA HIS A 3 -2.06 21.66 0.49
C HIS A 3 -3.31 21.88 1.36
N THR A 4 -3.45 21.19 2.49
CA THR A 4 -4.62 21.28 3.37
C THR A 4 -4.29 21.70 4.82
N GLY A 5 -3.01 21.94 5.13
CA GLY A 5 -2.56 22.31 6.47
C GLY A 5 -2.52 21.15 7.46
N ILE A 6 -1.60 21.23 8.42
CA ILE A 6 -1.41 20.27 9.52
C ILE A 6 -2.74 19.92 10.24
N PRO A 7 -3.59 20.88 10.63
CA PRO A 7 -4.82 20.54 11.38
C PRO A 7 -5.81 19.72 10.54
N LEU A 8 -6.00 20.04 9.25
CA LEU A 8 -6.95 19.32 8.40
C LEU A 8 -6.46 17.91 8.09
N GLY A 9 -5.15 17.73 7.89
CA GLY A 9 -4.55 16.41 7.72
C GLY A 9 -4.78 15.49 8.91
N LEU A 10 -4.68 16.02 10.13
CA LEU A 10 -4.91 15.26 11.36
C LEU A 10 -6.39 14.85 11.49
N VAL A 11 -7.32 15.79 11.23
CA VAL A 11 -8.76 15.51 11.25
C VAL A 11 -9.14 14.43 10.22
N LEU A 12 -8.64 14.53 8.98
CA LEU A 12 -8.92 13.54 7.93
C LEU A 12 -8.40 12.15 8.31
N ASN A 13 -7.21 12.03 8.90
CA ASN A 13 -6.67 10.74 9.33
C ASN A 13 -7.54 10.10 10.43
N ILE A 14 -7.99 10.88 11.41
CA ILE A 14 -8.91 10.40 12.45
C ILE A 14 -10.24 9.95 11.83
N ALA A 15 -10.78 10.73 10.88
CA ALA A 15 -12.02 10.38 10.20
C ALA A 15 -11.89 9.08 9.40
N VAL A 16 -10.79 8.88 8.67
CA VAL A 16 -10.51 7.64 7.93
C VAL A 16 -10.34 6.45 8.89
N ALA A 17 -9.62 6.63 10.00
CA ALA A 17 -9.42 5.59 11.01
C ALA A 17 -10.74 5.14 11.66
N THR A 18 -11.59 6.10 12.04
CA THR A 18 -12.92 5.81 12.61
C THR A 18 -13.86 5.18 11.59
N ALA A 19 -13.84 5.62 10.34
CA ALA A 19 -14.60 4.99 9.26
C ALA A 19 -14.17 3.53 9.02
N GLY A 20 -12.86 3.26 9.04
CA GLY A 20 -12.33 1.90 8.93
C GLY A 20 -12.77 0.99 10.07
N TRP A 21 -12.70 1.48 11.31
CA TRP A 21 -13.18 0.74 12.47
C TRP A 21 -14.70 0.48 12.39
N TYR A 22 -15.50 1.50 12.06
CA TYR A 22 -16.94 1.36 11.94
C TYR A 22 -17.33 0.34 10.85
N THR A 23 -16.68 0.40 9.68
CA THR A 23 -16.92 -0.54 8.58
C THR A 23 -16.59 -1.97 8.99
N GLY A 24 -15.47 -2.18 9.71
CA GLY A 24 -15.11 -3.51 10.22
C GLY A 24 -16.11 -4.06 11.25
N SER A 25 -16.59 -3.21 12.16
CA SER A 25 -17.61 -3.60 13.14
C SER A 25 -18.95 -3.91 12.46
N LEU A 26 -19.36 -3.10 11.49
CA LEU A 26 -20.58 -3.34 10.71
C LEU A 26 -20.49 -4.66 9.94
N TYR A 27 -19.36 -4.95 9.31
CA TYR A 27 -19.14 -6.21 8.60
C TYR A 27 -19.33 -7.42 9.52
N LEU A 28 -18.74 -7.40 10.72
CA LEU A 28 -18.89 -8.48 11.70
C LEU A 28 -20.35 -8.62 12.17
N ARG A 29 -21.04 -7.51 12.46
CA ARG A 29 -22.46 -7.56 12.86
C ARG A 29 -23.38 -8.10 11.78
N VAL A 30 -23.14 -7.72 10.53
CA VAL A 30 -23.92 -8.22 9.38
C VAL A 30 -23.63 -9.71 9.14
N LYS A 31 -22.38 -10.14 9.36
CA LYS A 31 -22.02 -11.56 9.34
C LYS A 31 -22.80 -12.36 10.40
N ASP A 32 -22.87 -11.86 11.63
CA ASP A 32 -23.58 -12.53 12.73
C ASP A 32 -25.11 -12.53 12.55
N LEU A 33 -25.66 -11.52 11.87
CA LEU A 33 -27.09 -11.41 11.58
C LEU A 33 -27.53 -12.29 10.40
N SER A 34 -26.59 -12.73 9.56
CA SER A 34 -26.92 -13.54 8.39
C SER A 34 -27.45 -14.93 8.79
N PRO A 35 -28.54 -15.41 8.16
CA PRO A 35 -29.20 -16.66 8.57
C PRO A 35 -28.38 -17.92 8.25
N THR A 36 -27.30 -17.77 7.48
CA THR A 36 -26.43 -18.84 6.99
C THR A 36 -24.98 -18.50 7.32
N TYR A 37 -24.19 -19.52 7.67
CA TYR A 37 -22.76 -19.33 7.88
C TYR A 37 -22.09 -18.89 6.57
N VAL A 38 -21.55 -17.68 6.55
CA VAL A 38 -20.85 -17.11 5.39
C VAL A 38 -19.34 -17.01 5.66
N GLU A 39 -18.54 -17.55 4.75
CA GLU A 39 -17.07 -17.54 4.88
C GLU A 39 -16.42 -16.38 4.12
N SER A 40 -17.11 -15.83 3.11
CA SER A 40 -16.56 -14.79 2.24
C SER A 40 -17.47 -13.58 2.08
N LEU A 41 -16.86 -12.43 1.75
CA LEU A 41 -17.57 -11.19 1.49
C LEU A 41 -18.53 -11.29 0.29
N TYR A 42 -18.17 -12.12 -0.70
CA TYR A 42 -18.99 -12.40 -1.88
C TYR A 42 -20.28 -13.14 -1.52
N GLU A 43 -20.18 -14.13 -0.63
CA GLU A 43 -21.31 -14.92 -0.16
C GLU A 43 -22.26 -14.07 0.69
N LEU A 44 -21.70 -13.25 1.59
CA LEU A 44 -22.49 -12.30 2.38
C LEU A 44 -23.23 -11.29 1.48
N GLY A 45 -22.55 -10.78 0.46
CA GLY A 45 -23.16 -9.91 -0.55
C GLY A 45 -24.29 -10.59 -1.32
N TYR A 46 -24.12 -11.87 -1.66
CA TYR A 46 -25.14 -12.66 -2.35
C TYR A 46 -26.38 -12.89 -1.49
N VAL A 47 -26.20 -13.24 -0.21
CA VAL A 47 -27.32 -13.49 0.71
C VAL A 47 -28.14 -12.23 0.98
N THR A 48 -27.51 -11.06 1.00
CA THR A 48 -28.17 -9.78 1.33
C THR A 48 -28.78 -9.07 0.13
N MET A 49 -28.13 -9.09 -1.03
CA MET A 49 -28.52 -8.30 -2.21
C MET A 49 -28.64 -9.13 -3.51
N GLY A 50 -28.44 -10.45 -3.43
CA GLY A 50 -28.54 -11.36 -4.58
C GLY A 50 -27.33 -11.33 -5.53
N VAL A 51 -27.53 -11.83 -6.76
CA VAL A 51 -26.45 -12.03 -7.75
C VAL A 51 -25.74 -10.73 -8.14
N ALA A 52 -26.46 -9.60 -8.19
CA ALA A 52 -25.90 -8.30 -8.61
C ALA A 52 -24.74 -7.85 -7.71
N SER A 53 -24.80 -8.20 -6.42
CA SER A 53 -23.79 -7.89 -5.41
C SER A 53 -22.44 -8.53 -5.73
N ILE A 54 -22.44 -9.76 -6.25
CA ILE A 54 -21.21 -10.49 -6.59
C ILE A 54 -20.43 -9.73 -7.67
N TYR A 55 -21.11 -9.28 -8.72
CA TYR A 55 -20.47 -8.54 -9.80
C TYR A 55 -19.94 -7.19 -9.34
N LEU A 56 -20.70 -6.48 -8.49
CA LEU A 56 -20.29 -5.18 -7.95
C LEU A 56 -19.04 -5.32 -7.06
N ILE A 57 -19.04 -6.26 -6.12
CA ILE A 57 -17.90 -6.52 -5.23
C ILE A 57 -16.68 -6.95 -6.05
N SER A 58 -16.87 -7.84 -7.04
CA SER A 58 -15.78 -8.31 -7.89
C SER A 58 -15.15 -7.15 -8.69
N PHE A 59 -15.97 -6.25 -9.22
CA PHE A 59 -15.50 -5.08 -9.94
C PHE A 59 -14.75 -4.10 -9.03
N LEU A 60 -15.24 -3.84 -7.81
CA LEU A 60 -14.54 -3.01 -6.84
C LEU A 60 -13.20 -3.62 -6.42
N VAL A 61 -13.15 -4.93 -6.17
CA VAL A 61 -11.91 -5.65 -5.83
C VAL A 61 -10.93 -5.64 -7.00
N LEU A 62 -11.41 -5.76 -8.24
CA LEU A 62 -10.59 -5.66 -9.44
C LEU A 62 -9.92 -4.28 -9.55
N ILE A 63 -10.71 -3.19 -9.43
CA ILE A 63 -10.19 -1.82 -9.47
C ILE A 63 -9.18 -1.59 -8.34
N SER A 64 -9.51 -2.04 -7.12
CA SER A 64 -8.61 -1.94 -5.97
C SER A 64 -7.31 -2.72 -6.21
N GLY A 65 -7.39 -3.92 -6.77
CA GLY A 65 -6.23 -4.74 -7.11
C GLY A 65 -5.31 -4.07 -8.14
N ILE A 66 -5.87 -3.52 -9.22
CA ILE A 66 -5.11 -2.78 -10.23
C ILE A 66 -4.45 -1.54 -9.61
N GLY A 67 -5.19 -0.78 -8.80
CA GLY A 67 -4.66 0.40 -8.12
C GLY A 67 -3.49 0.07 -7.18
N CYS A 68 -3.61 -0.99 -6.39
CA CYS A 68 -2.52 -1.46 -5.53
C CYS A 68 -1.28 -1.84 -6.34
N ILE A 69 -1.43 -2.63 -7.40
CA ILE A 69 -0.31 -3.03 -8.27
C ILE A 69 0.38 -1.80 -8.89
N MET A 70 -0.40 -0.82 -9.36
CA MET A 70 0.12 0.41 -9.95
C MET A 70 0.97 1.21 -8.95
N ILE A 71 0.49 1.39 -7.72
CA ILE A 71 1.25 2.09 -6.67
C ILE A 71 2.56 1.36 -6.36
N TYR A 72 2.53 0.02 -6.27
CA TYR A 72 3.76 -0.76 -6.05
C TYR A 72 4.81 -0.54 -7.14
N PHE A 73 4.41 -0.55 -8.42
CA PHE A 73 5.34 -0.26 -9.52
C PHE A 73 5.91 1.16 -9.43
N ILE A 74 5.07 2.15 -9.14
CA ILE A 74 5.51 3.56 -9.03
C ILE A 74 6.53 3.72 -7.90
N VAL A 75 6.24 3.20 -6.72
CA VAL A 75 7.08 3.33 -5.52
C VAL A 75 8.40 2.56 -5.70
N PHE A 76 8.33 1.31 -6.13
CA PHE A 76 9.53 0.49 -6.33
C PHE A 76 10.46 1.12 -7.37
N SER A 77 9.91 1.55 -8.50
CA SER A 77 10.66 2.18 -9.58
C SER A 77 11.40 3.45 -9.11
N ASN A 78 10.75 4.28 -8.30
CA ASN A 78 11.40 5.47 -7.73
C ASN A 78 12.51 5.12 -6.75
N ILE A 79 12.31 4.12 -5.89
CA ILE A 79 13.33 3.68 -4.93
C ILE A 79 14.53 3.10 -5.67
N SER A 80 14.31 2.24 -6.67
CA SER A 80 15.40 1.66 -7.47
C SER A 80 16.19 2.71 -8.26
N ALA A 81 15.51 3.69 -8.86
CA ALA A 81 16.18 4.78 -9.57
C ALA A 81 17.03 5.64 -8.59
N SER A 82 16.48 5.98 -7.43
CA SER A 82 17.21 6.75 -6.41
C SER A 82 18.41 5.99 -5.84
N LEU A 83 18.28 4.67 -5.64
CA LEU A 83 19.41 3.83 -5.22
C LEU A 83 20.49 3.76 -6.31
N ALA A 84 20.11 3.65 -7.58
CA ALA A 84 21.04 3.64 -8.69
C ALA A 84 21.80 4.98 -8.80
N GLU A 85 21.11 6.10 -8.72
CA GLU A 85 21.74 7.44 -8.68
C GLU A 85 22.74 7.58 -7.53
N SER A 86 22.47 6.99 -6.37
CA SER A 86 23.39 7.07 -5.22
C SER A 86 24.69 6.28 -5.40
N VAL A 87 24.72 5.34 -6.35
CA VAL A 87 25.88 4.45 -6.63
C VAL A 87 26.73 4.97 -7.80
N TYR A 88 26.14 5.71 -8.74
CA TYR A 88 26.86 6.27 -9.88
C TYR A 88 27.29 7.73 -9.61
N GLU A 89 28.52 8.09 -10.03
CA GLU A 89 29.03 9.46 -9.86
C GLU A 89 28.19 10.50 -10.62
N PRO A 90 28.00 11.70 -10.05
CA PRO A 90 27.21 12.76 -10.67
C PRO A 90 27.88 13.23 -11.96
N GLY A 91 27.26 12.93 -13.11
CA GLY A 91 27.70 13.46 -14.41
C GLY A 91 27.75 12.48 -15.58
N THR A 92 27.43 11.20 -15.39
CA THR A 92 27.23 10.27 -16.51
C THR A 92 25.74 10.07 -16.81
N GLU A 93 25.26 10.68 -17.89
CA GLU A 93 23.95 10.35 -18.48
C GLU A 93 23.98 8.93 -19.03
N ASN A 94 23.83 7.95 -18.14
CA ASN A 94 23.70 6.56 -18.53
C ASN A 94 22.22 6.20 -18.66
N VAL A 95 21.89 5.52 -19.75
CA VAL A 95 20.57 4.92 -20.01
C VAL A 95 20.10 4.02 -18.85
N LEU A 96 21.05 3.50 -18.06
CA LEU A 96 20.81 2.69 -16.84
C LEU A 96 20.18 3.47 -15.67
N THR A 97 20.23 4.81 -15.66
CA THR A 97 19.57 5.64 -14.64
C THR A 97 18.10 5.88 -14.97
N ASP A 98 17.65 5.57 -16.19
CA ASP A 98 16.27 5.85 -16.59
C ASP A 98 15.27 4.93 -15.87
N ARG A 99 14.27 5.58 -15.27
CA ARG A 99 13.21 4.97 -14.47
C ARG A 99 12.46 3.87 -15.23
N THR A 100 12.32 4.05 -16.54
CA THR A 100 11.57 3.16 -17.44
C THR A 100 12.14 1.74 -17.46
N ILE A 101 13.47 1.59 -17.40
CA ILE A 101 14.12 0.27 -17.44
C ILE A 101 13.80 -0.52 -16.18
N TYR A 102 13.82 0.13 -15.02
CA TYR A 102 13.48 -0.50 -13.75
C TYR A 102 12.01 -0.94 -13.69
N VAL A 103 11.09 -0.17 -14.30
CA VAL A 103 9.68 -0.57 -14.40
C VAL A 103 9.52 -1.82 -15.25
N VAL A 104 10.13 -1.84 -16.44
CA VAL A 104 10.01 -2.96 -17.38
C VAL A 104 10.66 -4.24 -16.82
N LEU A 105 11.84 -4.11 -16.20
CA LEU A 105 12.53 -5.22 -15.58
C LEU A 105 11.74 -5.79 -14.39
N LEU A 106 11.16 -4.93 -13.54
CA LEU A 106 10.30 -5.37 -12.45
C LEU A 106 9.03 -6.06 -12.98
N ALA A 107 8.40 -5.51 -14.03
CA ALA A 107 7.21 -6.12 -14.63
C ALA A 107 7.51 -7.53 -15.17
N PHE A 108 8.67 -7.71 -15.81
CA PHE A 108 9.11 -9.02 -16.29
C PHE A 108 9.40 -10.00 -15.15
N LEU A 109 9.99 -9.53 -14.04
CA LEU A 109 10.28 -10.35 -12.86
C LEU A 109 9.01 -10.76 -12.10
N MET A 110 8.03 -9.86 -12.01
CA MET A 110 6.78 -10.08 -11.28
C MET A 110 5.83 -11.02 -12.03
N LEU A 111 5.87 -11.05 -13.37
CA LEU A 111 5.01 -11.91 -14.18
C LEU A 111 5.12 -13.42 -13.84
N PRO A 112 6.32 -14.05 -13.79
CA PRO A 112 6.45 -15.45 -13.39
C PRO A 112 6.13 -15.66 -11.90
N LEU A 113 6.34 -14.65 -11.06
CA LEU A 113 6.02 -14.70 -9.63
C LEU A 113 4.51 -14.72 -9.40
N CYS A 114 3.74 -13.91 -10.14
CA CYS A 114 2.28 -13.94 -10.13
C CYS A 114 1.71 -15.28 -10.63
N MET A 115 2.40 -15.96 -11.55
CA MET A 115 1.98 -17.26 -12.07
C MET A 115 2.31 -18.43 -11.13
N LYS A 116 3.37 -18.34 -10.31
CA LYS A 116 3.68 -19.34 -9.30
C LYS A 116 2.85 -19.12 -8.03
N LYS A 117 1.67 -19.72 -7.98
CA LYS A 117 0.84 -19.81 -6.77
C LYS A 117 1.51 -20.76 -5.73
N MET A 118 2.44 -20.24 -4.94
CA MET A 118 2.99 -20.93 -3.77
C MET A 118 2.46 -20.26 -2.50
N LEU A 119 1.50 -20.92 -1.82
CA LEU A 119 0.87 -20.43 -0.58
C LEU A 119 1.87 -20.23 0.58
N ALA A 120 3.00 -20.93 0.57
CA ALA A 120 4.02 -20.85 1.63
C ALA A 120 4.81 -19.52 1.60
N GLU A 121 4.97 -18.90 0.42
CA GLU A 121 5.75 -17.66 0.27
C GLU A 121 5.04 -16.44 0.88
N MET A 122 3.70 -16.46 0.98
CA MET A 122 2.93 -15.32 1.51
C MET A 122 3.26 -14.98 2.97
N LYS A 123 3.58 -15.96 3.81
CA LYS A 123 3.90 -15.69 5.21
C LYS A 123 5.22 -14.94 5.36
N ILE A 124 6.23 -15.30 4.58
CA ILE A 124 7.53 -14.64 4.57
C ILE A 124 7.39 -13.20 4.07
N VAL A 125 6.61 -12.99 3.00
CA VAL A 125 6.33 -11.65 2.47
C VAL A 125 5.67 -10.76 3.52
N SER A 126 4.69 -11.28 4.27
CA SER A 126 4.03 -10.51 5.34
C SER A 126 5.01 -10.11 6.45
N VAL A 127 5.95 -10.99 6.83
CA VAL A 127 6.97 -10.68 7.85
C VAL A 127 7.96 -9.65 7.34
N MET A 128 8.42 -9.76 6.09
CA MET A 128 9.30 -8.76 5.47
C MET A 128 8.64 -7.39 5.38
N LEU A 129 7.36 -7.32 5.01
CA LEU A 129 6.62 -6.06 4.95
C LEU A 129 6.51 -5.40 6.33
N PHE A 130 6.21 -6.19 7.36
CA PHE A 130 6.15 -5.68 8.74
C PHE A 130 7.51 -5.14 9.20
N LEU A 131 8.59 -5.87 8.91
CA LEU A 131 9.95 -5.43 9.22
C LEU A 131 10.31 -4.13 8.48
N ALA A 132 9.97 -4.02 7.19
CA ALA A 132 10.22 -2.82 6.39
C ALA A 132 9.50 -1.60 6.97
N ILE A 133 8.24 -1.73 7.38
CA ILE A 133 7.47 -0.66 8.04
C ILE A 133 8.11 -0.28 9.38
N ALA A 134 8.53 -1.26 10.19
CA ALA A 134 9.19 -1.00 11.46
C ALA A 134 10.51 -0.22 11.29
N ILE A 135 11.35 -0.63 10.33
CA ILE A 135 12.59 0.08 9.99
C ILE A 135 12.28 1.50 9.51
N PHE A 136 11.27 1.66 8.66
CA PHE A 136 10.88 2.96 8.13
C PHE A 136 10.41 3.94 9.23
N ILE A 137 9.58 3.46 10.17
CA ILE A 137 9.16 4.25 11.34
C ILE A 137 10.38 4.61 12.20
N PHE A 138 11.31 3.66 12.42
CA PHE A 138 12.51 3.89 13.20
C PHE A 138 13.42 4.94 12.56
N LEU A 139 13.66 4.87 11.25
CA LEU A 139 14.44 5.87 10.53
C LEU A 139 13.82 7.27 10.63
N PHE A 140 12.49 7.38 10.51
CA PHE A 140 11.82 8.66 10.70
C PHE A 140 11.91 9.19 12.12
N LEU A 141 11.84 8.31 13.12
CA LEU A 141 12.00 8.70 14.52
C LEU A 141 13.42 9.25 14.76
N VAL A 142 14.45 8.59 14.22
CA VAL A 142 15.84 9.08 14.30
C VAL A 142 15.98 10.42 13.59
N GLN A 143 15.47 10.56 12.36
CA GLN A 143 15.48 11.84 11.63
C GLN A 143 14.79 12.94 12.43
N LEU A 144 13.66 12.66 13.07
CA LEU A 144 12.93 13.63 13.88
C LEU A 144 13.70 14.04 15.14
N ILE A 145 14.42 13.12 15.79
CA ILE A 145 15.26 13.44 16.95
C ILE A 145 16.51 14.23 16.53
N THR A 146 17.18 13.84 15.44
CA THR A 146 18.42 14.46 14.99
C THR A 146 18.20 15.82 14.31
N LEU A 147 17.16 15.97 13.49
CA LEU A 147 16.85 17.21 12.75
C LEU A 147 15.82 18.09 13.46
N GLY A 148 15.00 17.53 14.35
CA GLY A 148 14.02 18.30 15.14
C GLY A 148 14.62 19.11 16.29
N SER A 149 15.94 19.06 16.47
CA SER A 149 16.71 19.90 17.41
C SER A 149 17.43 21.07 16.72
N ILE A 150 17.07 21.43 15.49
CA ILE A 150 17.55 22.66 14.89
C ILE A 150 16.59 23.77 15.31
N GLU A 151 17.04 24.56 16.29
CA GLU A 151 16.52 25.90 16.56
C GLU A 151 16.14 26.58 15.26
N ASN A 152 14.98 27.22 15.27
CA ASN A 152 14.47 28.07 14.22
C ASN A 152 15.33 29.36 14.11
N HIS A 153 16.61 29.18 13.81
CA HIS A 153 17.55 30.19 13.34
C HIS A 153 17.62 30.02 11.83
N ASP A 154 16.57 30.43 11.15
CA ASP A 154 16.69 31.44 10.09
C ASP A 154 15.30 31.83 9.58
N GLN A 155 15.26 33.08 9.13
CA GLN A 155 14.11 33.91 8.76
C GLN A 155 13.26 33.32 7.63
#